data_AF-A0A661IPT0-F1
#
_entry.id   AF-A0A661IPT0-F1
#
_cell.length_a   1.000
_cell.length_b   1.000
_cell.length_c   1.000
_cell.angle_alpha   90.00
_cell.angle_beta   90.00
_cell.angle_gamma   90.00
#
_symmetry.space_group_name_H-M   'P 1'
#
loop_
_entity.id
_entity.type
_entity.pdbx_description
1 polymer ?
#
loop_
_entity_poly.entity_id
_entity_poly.type
_entity_poly.pdbx_seq_one_letter_code
_entity_poly.pdbx_strand_id
1 'polypeptide(L)' 'QLNVDGHRADIVILKAARALSAFRGKEEVEPEEVRDAARLSLGHRLKRLPFEEMGAERERMEELLSSL' A
#
# COMPACT_ATOMS: atom_id res chain seq x y z
N GLN A 1 -5.64 -10.04 5.10
CA GLN A 1 -4.33 -10.19 4.44
C GLN A 1 -4.41 -9.43 3.12
N LEU A 2 -3.45 -8.54 2.86
CA LEU A 2 -3.35 -7.88 1.54
C LEU A 2 -3.03 -8.99 0.54
N ASN A 3 -3.82 -9.18 -0.52
CA ASN A 3 -3.70 -10.28 -1.50
C ASN A 3 -2.44 -10.17 -2.38
N VAL A 4 -1.28 -10.02 -1.75
CA VAL A 4 0.05 -9.87 -2.32
C VAL A 4 0.93 -11.01 -1.80
N ASP A 5 1.88 -11.43 -2.62
CA ASP A 5 2.66 -12.63 -2.36
C ASP A 5 3.61 -12.43 -1.15
N GLY A 6 3.28 -13.11 -0.04
CA GLY A 6 4.02 -13.09 1.23
C GLY A 6 3.95 -11.78 2.03
N HIS A 7 4.61 -11.75 3.19
CA HIS A 7 4.56 -10.63 4.16
C HIS A 7 5.43 -9.43 3.82
N ARG A 8 6.11 -9.45 2.67
CA ARG A 8 7.05 -8.38 2.31
C ARG A 8 6.34 -7.05 2.12
N ALA A 9 5.10 -7.08 1.63
CA ALA A 9 4.29 -5.89 1.48
C ALA A 9 4.00 -5.24 2.84
N ASP A 10 3.53 -6.00 3.82
CA ASP A 10 3.21 -5.50 5.17
C ASP A 10 4.44 -4.86 5.83
N ILE A 11 5.61 -5.52 5.73
CA ILE A 11 6.87 -5.01 6.31
C ILE A 11 7.29 -3.69 5.65
N VAL A 12 7.17 -3.60 4.33
CA VAL A 12 7.55 -2.38 3.58
C VAL A 12 6.60 -1.24 3.93
N ILE A 13 5.29 -1.48 3.99
CA ILE A 13 4.29 -0.48 4.39
C ILE A 13 4.59 0.05 5.78
N LEU A 14 4.85 -0.83 6.75
CA LEU A 14 5.16 -0.43 8.12
C LEU A 14 6.43 0.43 8.21
N LYS A 15 7.49 0.06 7.48
CA LYS A 15 8.74 0.85 7.46
C LYS A 15 8.56 2.19 6.76
N ALA A 16 7.83 2.21 5.65
CA ALA A 16 7.57 3.43 4.89
C ALA A 16 6.67 4.40 5.66
N ALA A 17 5.63 3.92 6.34
CA ALA A 17 4.74 4.75 7.15
C ALA A 17 5.49 5.43 8.31
N ARG A 18 6.40 4.70 8.98
CA ARG A 18 7.28 5.28 10.02
C ARG A 18 8.22 6.34 9.44
N ALA A 19 8.80 6.09 8.28
CA ALA A 19 9.66 7.05 7.61
C ALA A 19 8.89 8.31 7.16
N LEU A 20 7.67 8.15 6.66
CA LEU A 20 6.80 9.26 6.26
C LEU A 20 6.39 10.13 7.45
N SER A 21 6.00 9.50 8.56
CA SER A 21 5.66 10.20 9.81
C SER A 21 6.84 11.03 10.31
N ALA A 22 8.03 10.42 10.39
CA ALA A 22 9.25 11.13 10.76
C ALA A 22 9.63 12.25 9.78
N PHE A 23 9.49 12.00 8.47
CA PHE A 23 9.73 13.02 7.43
C PHE A 23 8.78 14.22 7.56
N ARG A 24 7.54 13.98 7.99
CA ARG A 24 6.53 15.01 8.26
C ARG A 24 6.67 15.67 9.64
N GLY A 25 7.64 15.25 10.45
CA GLY A 25 7.84 15.78 11.80
C GLY A 25 6.79 15.33 12.81
N LYS A 26 6.07 14.23 12.54
CA LYS A 26 5.13 13.61 13.49
C LYS A 26 5.87 12.60 14.37
N GLU A 27 5.43 12.46 15.63
CA GLU A 27 5.96 11.45 16.56
C GLU A 27 5.24 10.10 16.45
N GLU A 28 4.01 10.12 15.95
CA GLU A 28 3.17 8.94 15.77
C GLU A 28 2.82 8.73 14.28
N VAL A 29 2.61 7.47 13.91
CA VAL A 29 2.14 7.11 12.57
C VAL A 29 0.62 7.24 12.57
N GLU A 30 0.09 8.09 11.68
CA GLU A 30 -1.35 8.24 11.49
C GLU A 30 -1.84 7.41 10.28
N PRO A 31 -3.16 7.17 10.15
CA PRO A 31 -3.71 6.42 9.02
C PRO A 31 -3.32 6.98 7.64
N GLU A 32 -3.06 8.28 7.54
CA GLU A 32 -2.61 8.92 6.30
C GLU A 32 -1.26 8.38 5.83
N GLU A 33 -0.26 8.27 6.72
CA GLU A 33 1.05 7.72 6.36
C GLU A 33 0.96 6.25 5.96
N VAL A 34 0.06 5.49 6.59
CA VAL A 34 -0.20 4.09 6.22
C VAL A 34 -0.80 3.99 4.82
N ARG A 35 -1.79 4.84 4.49
CA ARG A 35 -2.38 4.89 3.14
C ARG A 35 -1.36 5.27 2.08
N ASP A 36 -0.55 6.30 2.33
CA ASP A 36 0.48 6.74 1.40
C ASP A 36 1.54 5.65 1.19
N ALA A 37 2.01 5.04 2.27
CA ALA A 37 2.95 3.92 2.23
C ALA A 37 2.38 2.72 1.46
N ALA A 38 1.11 2.38 1.69
CA ALA A 38 0.42 1.30 1.00
C ALA A 38 0.29 1.57 -0.50
N ARG A 39 -0.13 2.78 -0.90
CA ARG A 39 -0.22 3.19 -2.31
C ARG A 39 1.11 3.05 -3.05
N LEU A 40 2.21 3.49 -2.42
CA LEU A 40 3.56 3.40 -2.97
C LEU A 40 4.09 1.95 -3.04
N SER A 41 3.74 1.12 -2.06
CA SER A 41 4.31 -0.21 -1.89
C SER A 41 3.56 -1.30 -2.67
N LEU A 42 2.24 -1.17 -2.82
CA LEU A 42 1.39 -2.21 -3.39
C LEU A 42 1.24 -2.10 -4.91
N GLY A 43 1.45 -0.91 -5.51
CA GLY A 43 1.08 -0.65 -6.92
C GLY A 43 1.72 -1.60 -7.93
N HIS A 44 2.99 -1.93 -7.72
CA HIS A 44 3.75 -2.86 -8.56
C HIS A 44 3.70 -4.32 -8.05
N ARG A 45 3.04 -4.57 -6.92
CA ARG A 45 2.94 -5.90 -6.29
C ARG A 45 1.60 -6.58 -6.57
N LEU A 46 0.59 -5.80 -6.96
CA LEU A 46 -0.68 -6.34 -7.43
C LEU A 46 -0.44 -7.11 -8.73
N LYS A 47 -0.67 -8.41 -8.67
CA LYS A 47 -0.44 -9.31 -9.80
C LYS A 47 -1.60 -9.14 -10.77
N ARG A 48 -1.30 -8.71 -12.00
CA ARG A 48 -2.30 -8.65 -13.07
C ARG A 48 -2.61 -10.06 -13.56
N LEU A 49 -3.89 -10.37 -13.75
CA LEU A 49 -4.32 -11.60 -14.41
C LEU A 49 -4.17 -11.46 -15.94
N PRO A 50 -4.03 -12.57 -16.68
CA PRO A 50 -3.72 -12.54 -18.12
C PRO A 50 -4.73 -11.79 -19.01
N PHE A 51 -5.94 -11.51 -18.51
CA PHE A 51 -7.06 -10.92 -19.28
C PHE A 51 -7.70 -9.71 -18.61
N GLU A 52 -7.03 -9.10 -17.63
CA GLU A 52 -7.56 -7.88 -17.00
C GLU A 52 -7.35 -6.65 -17.86
N GLU A 53 -8.38 -5.79 -17.88
CA GLU A 53 -8.33 -4.49 -18.53
C GLU A 53 -7.23 -3.61 -17.92
N MET A 54 -6.60 -2.78 -18.77
CA MET A 54 -5.62 -1.81 -18.29
C MET A 54 -6.30 -0.81 -17.34
N GLY A 55 -5.84 -0.74 -16.10
CA GLY A 55 -6.38 0.14 -15.06
C GLY A 55 -7.13 -0.59 -13.95
N ALA A 56 -7.49 -1.87 -14.13
CA ALA A 56 -8.15 -2.68 -13.10
C ALA A 56 -7.27 -2.91 -11.85
N GLU A 57 -5.94 -2.74 -11.98
CA GLU A 57 -5.02 -2.75 -10.85
C GLU A 57 -5.20 -1.52 -9.94
N ARG A 58 -5.61 -0.38 -10.51
CA ARG A 58 -5.77 0.88 -9.78
C ARG A 58 -7.06 0.89 -8.98
N GLU A 59 -8.13 0.30 -9.52
CA GLU A 59 -9.40 0.14 -8.82
C GLU A 59 -9.26 -0.81 -7.63
N ARG A 60 -8.65 -1.98 -7.82
CA ARG A 60 -8.33 -2.90 -6.71
C ARG A 60 -7.40 -2.29 -5.67
N MET A 61 -6.49 -1.41 -6.09
CA MET A 61 -5.67 -0.65 -5.14
C MET A 61 -6.54 0.22 -4.25
N GLU A 62 -7.44 1.01 -4.83
CA GLU A 62 -8.34 1.87 -4.05
C GLU A 62 -9.26 1.06 -3.15
N GLU A 63 -9.78 -0.09 -3.61
CA GLU A 63 -10.55 -1.01 -2.76
C GLU A 63 -9.73 -1.50 -1.56
N LEU A 64 -8.49 -1.95 -1.78
CA LEU A 64 -7.60 -2.39 -0.70
C LEU A 64 -7.30 -1.25 0.27
N LEU A 65 -7.04 -0.04 -0.23
CA LEU A 65 -6.80 1.16 0.59
C LEU A 65 -8.05 1.62 1.35
N SER A 66 -9.24 1.37 0.81
CA SER A 66 -10.51 1.68 1.50
C SER A 66 -10.75 0.80 2.73
N SER A 67 -10.14 -0.39 2.76
CA SER A 67 -10.24 -1.36 3.86
C SER A 67 -9.15 -1.20 4.95
N LEU A 68 -8.23 -0.25 4.76
CA LEU A 68 -7.20 0.19 5.71
C LEU A 68 -7.69 1.42 6.49
#